data_AF-A0A840RQS9-F1
#
_entry.id   AF-A0A840RQS9-F1
#
_cell.length_a   1.000
_cell.length_b   1.000
_cell.length_c   1.000
_cell.angle_alpha   90.00
_cell.angle_beta   90.00
_cell.angle_gamma   90.00
#
_symmetry.space_group_name_H-M   'P 1'
#
loop_
_entity.id
_entity.type
_entity.pdbx_description
1 polymer ?
#
loop_
_entity_poly.entity_id
_entity_poly.type
_entity_poly.pdbx_seq_one_letter_code
_entity_poly.pdbx_strand_id
1 'polypeptide(L)'
;MQLELFEWLIISAIERSHMMSEIRQSYWFLRNLRKTQWNLARRKREYRKVAIHKKSLQLGGMTRREILDLLRCCRSKCGAKKNPVKPCFYCDF
;
A
#
# COMPACT_ATOMS: atom_id res chain seq x y z
N MET A 1 -18.33 33.82 -2.80
CA MET A 1 -17.90 32.64 -2.03
C MET A 1 -17.09 31.78 -2.99
N GLN A 2 -15.78 31.99 -3.01
CA GLN A 2 -14.88 31.34 -3.95
C GLN A 2 -14.47 30.01 -3.29
N LEU A 3 -14.95 28.90 -3.85
CA LEU A 3 -14.49 27.58 -3.44
C LEU A 3 -13.04 27.47 -3.93
N GLU A 4 -12.08 27.68 -3.03
CA GLU A 4 -10.68 27.31 -3.24
C GLU A 4 -10.69 25.84 -3.66
N LEU A 5 -10.44 25.60 -4.95
CA LEU A 5 -10.30 24.27 -5.51
C LEU A 5 -9.14 23.65 -4.73
N PHE A 6 -9.44 22.70 -3.86
CA PHE A 6 -8.42 21.85 -3.24
C PHE A 6 -7.51 21.40 -4.37
N GLU A 7 -6.25 21.82 -4.30
CA GLU A 7 -5.20 21.39 -5.20
C GLU A 7 -5.11 19.88 -5.00
N TRP A 8 -5.82 19.13 -5.87
CA TRP A 8 -5.79 17.68 -5.84
C TRP A 8 -4.32 17.33 -5.88
N LEU A 9 -3.84 16.57 -4.89
CA LEU A 9 -2.45 16.19 -4.83
C LEU A 9 -2.20 15.34 -6.09
N ILE A 10 -1.68 15.93 -7.16
CA ILE A 10 -1.49 15.23 -8.44
C ILE A 10 -0.31 14.29 -8.22
N ILE A 11 -0.63 13.02 -7.94
CA ILE A 11 0.36 11.97 -7.78
C ILE A 11 0.71 11.46 -9.17
N SER A 12 1.98 11.56 -9.53
CA SER A 12 2.48 11.02 -10.79
C SER A 12 2.29 9.50 -10.85
N ALA A 13 2.22 8.94 -12.05
CA ALA A 13 2.11 7.49 -12.22
C ALA A 13 3.28 6.73 -11.56
N ILE A 14 4.47 7.35 -11.54
CA ILE A 14 5.68 6.79 -10.92
C ILE A 14 5.53 6.73 -9.40
N GLU A 15 5.13 7.82 -8.76
CA GLU A 15 4.91 7.88 -7.31
C GLU A 15 3.80 6.94 -6.88
N ARG A 16 2.73 6.83 -7.68
CA ARG A 16 1.65 5.87 -7.48
C ARG A 16 2.19 4.44 -7.45
N SER A 17 2.96 4.06 -8.48
CA SER A 17 3.57 2.74 -8.57
C SER A 17 4.53 2.46 -7.40
N HIS A 18 5.31 3.46 -7.01
CA HIS A 18 6.22 3.37 -5.87
C HIS A 18 5.45 3.13 -4.55
N MET A 19 4.40 3.89 -4.28
CA MET A 19 3.55 3.70 -3.09
C MET A 19 2.84 2.35 -3.08
N MET A 20 2.38 1.87 -4.23
CA MET A 20 1.81 0.52 -4.34
C MET A 20 2.85 -0.56 -4.03
N SER A 21 4.10 -0.38 -4.48
CA SER A 21 5.21 -1.27 -4.18
C SER A 21 5.60 -1.25 -2.71
N GLU A 22 5.60 -0.09 -2.05
CA GLU A 22 5.80 0.03 -0.59
C GLU A 22 4.71 -0.72 0.19
N ILE A 23 3.43 -0.61 -0.22
CA ILE A 23 2.33 -1.38 0.38
C ILE A 23 2.59 -2.89 0.24
N ARG A 24 3.02 -3.35 -0.94
CA ARG A 24 3.36 -4.78 -1.17
C ARG A 24 4.50 -5.22 -0.25
N GLN A 25 5.56 -4.42 -0.12
CA GLN A 25 6.68 -4.67 0.77
C GLN A 25 6.26 -4.77 2.24
N SER A 26 5.47 -3.81 2.73
CA SER A 26 4.96 -3.86 4.11
C SER A 26 4.12 -5.12 4.38
N TYR A 27 3.28 -5.55 3.43
CA TYR A 27 2.51 -6.79 3.60
C TYR A 27 3.37 -8.05 3.54
N TRP A 28 4.42 -8.05 2.72
CA TRP A 28 5.40 -9.13 2.72
C TRP A 28 6.13 -9.23 4.07
N PHE A 29 6.56 -8.10 4.65
CA PHE A 29 7.15 -8.08 5.99
C PHE A 29 6.16 -8.58 7.03
N LEU A 30 4.92 -8.07 7.03
CA LEU A 30 3.88 -8.50 7.96
C LEU A 30 3.62 -10.01 7.91
N ARG A 31 3.70 -10.62 6.71
CA ARG A 31 3.51 -12.05 6.51
C ARG A 31 4.70 -12.89 6.95
N ASN A 32 5.93 -12.40 6.75
CA ASN A 32 7.16 -13.11 7.11
C ASN A 32 7.62 -12.84 8.56
N LEU A 33 7.10 -11.81 9.20
CA LEU A 33 7.35 -11.54 10.62
C LEU A 33 6.73 -12.64 11.48
N ARG A 34 7.56 -13.32 12.27
CA ARG A 34 7.08 -14.26 13.30
C ARG A 34 6.15 -13.51 14.27
N LYS A 35 5.04 -14.15 14.64
CA LYS A 35 4.04 -13.61 15.57
C LYS A 35 4.55 -13.66 17.03
N THR A 36 5.59 -12.89 17.33
CA THR A 36 6.17 -12.76 18.68
C THR A 36 5.96 -11.35 19.22
N GLN A 37 6.03 -11.19 20.55
CA GLN A 37 5.89 -9.91 21.24
C GLN A 37 6.93 -8.88 20.79
N TRP A 38 8.18 -9.32 20.62
CA TRP A 38 9.31 -8.50 20.13
C TRP A 38 9.04 -7.88 18.75
N ASN A 39 8.28 -8.56 17.88
CA ASN A 39 7.92 -8.07 16.56
C ASN A 39 6.68 -7.17 16.53
N LEU A 40 6.01 -6.93 17.67
CA LEU A 40 4.80 -6.11 17.72
C LEU A 40 5.05 -4.68 17.27
N ALA A 41 6.14 -4.05 17.73
CA ALA A 41 6.51 -2.70 17.33
C ALA A 41 6.79 -2.60 15.84
N ARG A 42 7.45 -3.61 15.25
CA ARG A 42 7.69 -3.67 13.80
C ARG A 42 6.39 -3.85 13.01
N ARG A 43 5.49 -4.74 13.44
CA ARG A 43 4.16 -4.90 12.82
C ARG A 43 3.37 -3.60 12.83
N LYS A 44 3.35 -2.87 13.95
CA LYS A 44 2.69 -1.56 14.05
C LYS A 44 3.28 -0.54 13.07
N ARG A 45 4.62 -0.51 12.91
CA ARG A 45 5.30 0.35 11.94
C ARG A 45 4.88 0.04 10.50
N GLU A 46 4.85 -1.24 10.11
CA GLU A 46 4.43 -1.62 8.76
C GLU A 46 2.96 -1.28 8.49
N TYR A 47 2.05 -1.49 9.45
CA TYR A 47 0.66 -1.05 9.30
C TYR A 47 0.52 0.47 9.19
N ARG A 48 1.35 1.25 9.90
CA ARG A 48 1.36 2.70 9.80
C ARG A 48 1.82 3.17 8.42
N LYS A 49 2.86 2.55 7.84
CA LYS A 49 3.28 2.83 6.45
C LYS A 49 2.15 2.59 5.46
N VAL A 50 1.47 1.43 5.55
CA VAL A 50 0.32 1.11 4.70
C VAL A 50 -0.79 2.15 4.85
N ALA A 51 -1.09 2.60 6.06
CA ALA A 51 -2.12 3.61 6.30
C ALA A 51 -1.77 4.97 5.67
N ILE A 52 -0.50 5.39 5.75
CA ILE A 52 -0.01 6.63 5.12
C ILE A 52 -0.16 6.53 3.60
N HIS A 53 0.42 5.49 2.97
CA HIS A 53 0.35 5.34 1.51
C HIS A 53 -1.08 5.18 1.02
N LYS A 54 -1.95 4.47 1.75
CA LYS A 54 -3.37 4.37 1.43
C LYS A 54 -4.04 5.75 1.39
N LYS A 55 -3.79 6.60 2.38
CA LYS A 55 -4.34 7.95 2.44
C LYS A 55 -3.82 8.80 1.28
N SER A 56 -2.52 8.74 1.00
CA SER A 56 -1.91 9.44 -0.12
C SER A 56 -2.53 9.01 -1.45
N LEU A 57 -2.63 7.70 -1.73
CA LEU A 57 -3.24 7.19 -2.96
C LEU A 57 -4.69 7.65 -3.13
N GLN A 58 -5.46 7.68 -2.04
CA GLN A 58 -6.85 8.15 -2.06
C GLN A 58 -6.94 9.66 -2.36
N LEU A 59 -6.03 10.47 -1.81
CA LEU A 59 -5.96 11.90 -2.11
C LEU A 59 -5.49 12.17 -3.54
N GLY A 60 -4.64 11.30 -4.10
CA GLY A 60 -4.17 11.38 -5.48
C GLY A 60 -5.11 10.80 -6.53
N GLY A 61 -6.41 10.69 -6.22
CA GLY A 61 -7.45 10.35 -7.18
C GLY A 61 -7.64 8.85 -7.42
N MET A 62 -6.95 7.96 -6.70
CA MET A 62 -7.23 6.53 -6.79
C MET A 62 -8.58 6.22 -6.14
N THR A 63 -9.42 5.47 -6.84
CA THR A 63 -10.74 5.10 -6.33
C THR A 63 -10.61 4.14 -5.15
N ARG A 64 -11.61 4.19 -4.26
CA ARG A 64 -11.68 3.25 -3.13
C ARG A 64 -11.62 1.79 -3.57
N ARG A 65 -12.18 1.46 -4.75
CA ARG A 65 -12.24 0.10 -5.28
C ARG A 65 -10.85 -0.41 -5.66
N GLU A 66 -10.07 0.38 -6.41
CA GLU A 66 -8.69 0.06 -6.78
C GLU A 66 -7.81 -0.17 -5.54
N ILE A 67 -7.93 0.68 -4.52
CA ILE A 67 -7.21 0.52 -3.25
C ILE A 67 -7.59 -0.79 -2.57
N LEU A 68 -8.89 -1.13 -2.52
CA LEU A 68 -9.35 -2.37 -1.90
C LEU A 68 -8.89 -3.61 -2.67
N ASP A 69 -8.87 -3.55 -4.00
CA ASP A 69 -8.38 -4.64 -4.84
C ASP A 69 -6.89 -4.87 -4.66
N LEU A 70 -6.09 -3.79 -4.59
CA LEU A 70 -4.67 -3.84 -4.22
C LEU A 70 -4.47 -4.51 -2.86
N LEU A 71 -5.20 -4.04 -1.83
CA LEU A 71 -5.09 -4.60 -0.48
C LEU A 71 -5.55 -6.06 -0.42
N ARG A 72 -6.59 -6.44 -1.16
CA ARG A 72 -7.08 -7.82 -1.25
C ARG A 72 -6.02 -8.73 -1.90
N CYS A 73 -5.40 -8.28 -2.99
CA CYS A 73 -4.27 -8.93 -3.64
C CYS A 73 -3.12 -9.17 -2.64
N CYS A 74 -2.66 -8.11 -1.95
CA CYS A 74 -1.57 -8.17 -0.97
C CYS A 74 -1.87 -9.07 0.24
N ARG A 75 -3.11 -9.06 0.73
CA ARG A 75 -3.52 -9.85 1.90
C ARG A 75 -3.78 -11.32 1.57
N SER A 76 -4.18 -11.64 0.35
CA SER A 76 -4.67 -12.99 0.00
C SER A 76 -3.73 -13.73 -0.95
N LYS A 77 -3.34 -13.09 -2.06
CA LYS A 77 -2.66 -13.74 -3.19
C LYS A 77 -1.14 -13.57 -3.18
N CYS A 78 -0.62 -12.52 -2.53
CA CYS A 78 0.82 -12.34 -2.36
C CYS A 78 1.37 -13.35 -1.35
N GLY A 79 2.15 -14.32 -1.86
CA GLY A 79 2.78 -15.35 -1.06
C GLY A 79 4.02 -14.84 -0.31
N ALA A 80 4.32 -15.45 0.83
CA ALA A 80 5.50 -15.11 1.66
C ALA A 80 6.84 -15.29 0.92
N LYS A 81 6.88 -16.23 -0.04
CA LYS A 81 8.06 -16.55 -0.85
C LYS A 81 8.21 -15.68 -2.10
N LYS A 82 7.24 -14.80 -2.41
CA LYS A 82 7.30 -13.93 -3.58
C LYS A 82 8.15 -12.70 -3.27
N ASN A 83 8.93 -12.24 -4.24
CA ASN A 83 9.73 -11.02 -4.10
C ASN A 83 8.77 -9.81 -3.98
N PRO A 84 8.85 -9.01 -2.90
CA PRO A 84 7.96 -7.89 -2.69
C PRO A 84 8.21 -6.67 -3.61
N VAL A 85 9.39 -6.61 -4.23
CA VAL A 85 9.78 -5.55 -5.17
C VAL A 85 9.25 -5.84 -6.58
N LYS A 86 9.02 -7.11 -6.91
CA LYS A 86 8.42 -7.47 -8.20
C LYS A 86 6.91 -7.24 -8.14
N PRO A 87 6.31 -6.62 -9.17
CA PRO A 87 4.87 -6.53 -9.26
C PRO A 87 4.27 -7.94 -9.20
N CYS A 88 3.22 -8.08 -8.40
CA CYS A 88 2.44 -9.31 -8.37
C CYS A 88 1.55 -9.32 -9.61
N PHE A 89 1.48 -10.43 -10.34
CA PHE A 89 0.58 -10.63 -11.48
C PHE A 89 -0.89 -10.22 -11.21
N TYR A 90 -1.32 -10.26 -9.95
CA TYR A 90 -2.67 -9.88 -9.52
C TYR A 90 -2.83 -8.41 -9.10
N CYS A 91 -1.74 -7.65 -9.12
CA CYS A 91 -1.65 -6.26 -8.67
C CYS A 91 -1.08 -5.36 -9.80
N ASP A 92 -0.96 -5.86 -11.04
CA ASP A 92 -0.63 -5.06 -12.22
C ASP A 92 -1.87 -4.28 -12.67
N PHE A 93 -1.94 -3.03 -12.22
CA PHE A 93 -2.81 -1.98 -12.71
C PHE A 93 -1.92 -0.79 -13.08
#